data_AF-A0A261WAI2-F1
#
_entry.id   AF-A0A261WAI2-F1
#
_cell.length_a   1.000
_cell.length_b   1.000
_cell.length_c   1.000
_cell.angle_alpha   90.00
_cell.angle_beta   90.00
_cell.angle_gamma   90.00
#
_symmetry.space_group_name_H-M   'P 1'
#
loop_
_entity.id
_entity.type
_entity.pdbx_description
1 polymer ?
#
loop_
_entity_poly.entity_id
_entity_poly.type
_entity_poly.pdbx_seq_one_letter_code
_entity_poly.pdbx_strand_id
1 'polypeptide(L)'
;MKNLGFSKKILLAAALIVVVAFSVFIVINDYRQRQSLKSSVKSELQQLGTLTTQNIQTWLESRIQLLQSMSQQVAVDGKELPQLQRAIGLPTYSDNFQLSYFGSTEGVMFSVPAGNRPADYDPRARGWYKAAQNAPGTIVTEPYIAASSGKLVMTIATPVKIQNQLAGVAGADISLDSVSKIINSLNFDGHGYAFLVSAEGKILVHPDSKPVLKNINEAYPVNTPKIATGVTEIDSGKQPEIISFTPVQGVATANWYVALVLEQDSAYAMLTEFRTSAITAMVVVVMVIILLLGLLIRVLMQPLHQMGRAMRDIA
;
A
#
# COMPACT_ATOMS: atom_id res chain seq x y z
N MET A 1 -56.33 20.93 -17.44
CA MET A 1 -55.66 20.14 -16.38
C MET A 1 -56.72 19.72 -15.36
N LYS A 2 -56.99 18.42 -15.17
CA LYS A 2 -58.01 17.94 -14.23
C LYS A 2 -57.60 18.35 -12.80
N ASN A 3 -58.43 19.14 -12.13
CA ASN A 3 -58.20 19.52 -10.73
C ASN A 3 -58.15 18.28 -9.84
N LEU A 4 -57.01 18.03 -9.20
CA LEU A 4 -56.85 17.00 -8.18
C LEU A 4 -57.84 17.26 -7.03
N GLY A 5 -58.61 16.25 -6.65
CA GLY A 5 -59.48 16.32 -5.47
C GLY A 5 -58.69 16.65 -4.21
N PHE A 6 -59.31 17.35 -3.26
CA PHE A 6 -58.68 17.85 -2.02
C PHE A 6 -57.85 16.78 -1.29
N SER A 7 -58.37 15.56 -1.19
CA SER A 7 -57.68 14.41 -0.59
C SER A 7 -56.37 14.02 -1.28
N LYS A 8 -56.29 14.10 -2.62
CA LYS A 8 -55.05 13.79 -3.35
C LYS A 8 -53.99 14.87 -3.15
N LYS A 9 -54.39 16.13 -2.95
CA LYS A 9 -53.47 17.24 -2.64
C LYS A 9 -52.83 17.06 -1.26
N ILE A 10 -53.60 16.64 -0.25
CA ILE A 10 -53.08 16.33 1.10
C ILE A 10 -52.08 15.17 1.03
N LEU A 11 -52.42 14.11 0.30
CA LEU A 11 -51.59 12.91 0.19
C LEU A 11 -50.26 13.23 -0.54
N LEU A 12 -50.30 14.03 -1.61
CA LEU A 12 -49.12 14.55 -2.29
C LEU A 12 -48.27 15.44 -1.38
N ALA A 13 -48.88 16.36 -0.63
CA ALA A 13 -48.16 17.24 0.29
C ALA A 13 -47.46 16.45 1.40
N ALA A 14 -48.16 15.49 2.02
CA ALA A 14 -47.58 14.63 3.05
C ALA A 14 -46.43 13.76 2.51
N ALA A 15 -46.62 13.14 1.33
CA ALA A 15 -45.56 12.38 0.67
C ALA A 15 -44.35 13.27 0.33
N LEU A 16 -44.57 14.50 -0.14
CA LEU A 16 -43.49 15.45 -0.45
C LEU A 16 -42.69 15.83 0.80
N ILE A 17 -43.37 16.13 1.92
CA ILE A 17 -42.71 16.45 3.19
C ILE A 17 -41.81 15.30 3.64
N VAL A 18 -42.30 14.07 3.57
CA VAL A 18 -41.53 12.86 3.90
C VAL A 18 -40.33 12.72 2.97
N VAL A 19 -40.55 12.82 1.66
CA VAL A 19 -39.46 12.72 0.67
C VAL A 19 -38.37 13.75 0.95
N VAL A 20 -38.74 15.00 1.23
CA VAL A 20 -37.78 16.05 1.57
C VAL A 20 -37.05 15.73 2.89
N ALA A 21 -37.77 15.35 3.94
CA ALA A 21 -37.18 15.02 5.23
C ALA A 21 -36.17 13.86 5.14
N PHE A 22 -36.54 12.77 4.45
CA PHE A 22 -35.66 11.63 4.22
C PHE A 22 -34.50 11.96 3.28
N SER A 23 -34.70 12.79 2.25
CA SER A 23 -33.61 13.22 1.37
C SER A 23 -32.55 14.00 2.15
N VAL A 24 -32.98 14.95 2.99
CA VAL A 24 -32.08 15.71 3.87
C VAL A 24 -31.37 14.77 4.85
N PHE A 25 -32.10 13.83 5.46
CA PHE A 25 -31.51 12.84 6.37
C PHE A 25 -30.46 11.96 5.68
N ILE A 26 -30.73 11.48 4.46
CA ILE A 26 -29.79 10.67 3.67
C ILE A 26 -28.53 11.47 3.34
N VAL A 27 -28.68 12.72 2.88
CA VAL A 27 -27.53 13.57 2.53
C VAL A 27 -26.66 13.87 3.76
N ILE A 28 -27.26 14.19 4.90
CA ILE A 28 -26.52 14.45 6.15
C ILE A 28 -25.76 13.21 6.61
N ASN A 29 -26.42 12.04 6.58
CA ASN A 29 -25.77 10.79 6.99
C ASN A 29 -24.69 10.33 6.01
N ASP A 30 -24.93 10.40 4.70
CA ASP A 30 -23.94 10.11 3.67
C ASP A 30 -22.69 10.98 3.85
N TYR A 31 -22.87 12.29 4.10
CA TYR A 31 -21.74 13.19 4.40
C TYR A 31 -20.98 12.78 5.66
N ARG A 32 -21.68 12.53 6.78
CA ARG A 32 -21.06 12.11 8.05
C ARG A 32 -20.32 10.79 7.92
N GLN A 33 -20.92 9.82 7.23
CA GLN A 33 -20.35 8.49 7.06
C GLN A 33 -19.15 8.51 6.11
N ARG A 34 -19.18 9.33 5.04
CA ARG A 34 -18.00 9.56 4.19
C ARG A 34 -16.82 10.08 5.00
N GLN A 35 -17.03 11.06 5.88
CA GLN A 35 -15.96 11.59 6.73
C GLN A 35 -15.43 10.54 7.72
N SER A 36 -16.33 9.79 8.35
CA SER A 36 -15.95 8.70 9.24
C SER A 36 -15.13 7.65 8.50
N LEU A 37 -15.57 7.20 7.32
CA LEU A 37 -14.90 6.17 6.55
C LEU A 37 -13.56 6.68 6.00
N LYS A 38 -13.47 7.93 5.54
CA LYS A 38 -12.18 8.56 5.18
C LYS A 38 -11.20 8.52 6.34
N SER A 39 -11.65 8.82 7.56
CA SER A 39 -10.81 8.72 8.76
C SER A 39 -10.42 7.28 9.08
N SER A 40 -11.34 6.32 8.95
CA SER A 40 -11.08 4.90 9.18
C SER A 40 -10.06 4.34 8.19
N VAL A 41 -10.27 4.56 6.89
CA VAL A 41 -9.33 4.15 5.82
C VAL A 41 -7.95 4.76 6.04
N LYS A 42 -7.88 6.04 6.44
CA LYS A 42 -6.60 6.68 6.77
C LYS A 42 -5.90 6.01 7.95
N SER A 43 -6.64 5.71 9.03
CA SER A 43 -6.10 5.04 10.21
C SER A 43 -5.61 3.63 9.87
N GLU A 44 -6.38 2.89 9.07
CA GLU A 44 -6.05 1.55 8.61
C GLU A 44 -4.79 1.55 7.73
N LEU A 45 -4.72 2.44 6.73
CA LEU A 45 -3.52 2.63 5.90
C LEU A 45 -2.28 2.98 6.74
N GLN A 46 -2.43 3.78 7.80
CA GLN A 46 -1.33 4.12 8.69
C GLN A 46 -0.89 2.91 9.54
N GLN A 47 -1.83 2.12 10.04
CA GLN A 47 -1.54 0.89 10.78
C GLN A 47 -0.89 -0.17 9.91
N LEU A 48 -1.46 -0.45 8.73
CA LEU A 48 -0.89 -1.35 7.73
C LEU A 48 0.48 -0.86 7.27
N GLY A 49 0.63 0.44 7.00
CA GLY A 49 1.92 1.03 6.65
C GLY A 49 2.96 0.79 7.74
N THR A 50 2.60 1.02 9.00
CA THR A 50 3.48 0.77 10.15
C THR A 50 3.87 -0.72 10.23
N LEU A 51 2.90 -1.64 10.16
CA LEU A 51 3.17 -3.08 10.20
C LEU A 51 4.05 -3.54 9.03
N THR A 52 3.78 -3.05 7.82
CA THR A 52 4.58 -3.36 6.64
C THR A 52 6.01 -2.83 6.79
N THR A 53 6.19 -1.61 7.29
CA THR A 53 7.54 -1.05 7.54
C THR A 53 8.30 -1.82 8.63
N GLN A 54 7.62 -2.23 9.70
CA GLN A 54 8.21 -3.06 10.75
C GLN A 54 8.61 -4.44 10.23
N ASN A 55 7.80 -5.05 9.36
CA ASN A 55 8.09 -6.33 8.74
C ASN A 55 9.36 -6.25 7.87
N ILE A 56 9.45 -5.26 6.97
CA ILE A 56 10.65 -5.12 6.12
C ILE A 56 11.87 -4.70 6.92
N GLN A 57 11.71 -3.87 7.96
CA GLN A 57 12.80 -3.51 8.87
C GLN A 57 13.35 -4.76 9.56
N THR A 58 12.49 -5.55 10.23
CA THR A 58 12.89 -6.78 10.92
C THR A 58 13.56 -7.77 9.96
N TRP A 59 13.00 -7.90 8.75
CA TRP A 59 13.54 -8.76 7.71
C TRP A 59 14.93 -8.30 7.27
N LEU A 60 15.13 -7.01 6.98
CA LEU A 60 16.42 -6.44 6.59
C LEU A 60 17.45 -6.53 7.72
N GLU A 61 17.06 -6.22 8.96
CA GLU A 61 17.92 -6.30 10.14
C GLU A 61 18.47 -7.71 10.34
N SER A 62 17.62 -8.74 10.20
CA SER A 62 18.05 -10.14 10.24
C SER A 62 19.10 -10.47 9.18
N ARG A 63 18.92 -9.98 7.94
CA ARG A 63 19.92 -10.17 6.86
C ARG A 63 21.21 -9.39 7.13
N ILE A 64 21.11 -8.17 7.65
CA ILE A 64 22.26 -7.35 8.03
C ILE A 64 23.07 -8.06 9.09
N GLN A 65 22.43 -8.61 10.12
CA GLN A 65 23.10 -9.38 11.17
C GLN A 65 23.78 -10.63 10.61
N LEU A 66 23.11 -11.38 9.73
CA LEU A 66 23.73 -12.54 9.06
C LEU A 66 24.99 -12.16 8.27
N LEU A 67 24.95 -11.05 7.51
CA LEU A 67 26.12 -10.57 6.78
C LEU A 67 27.22 -10.07 7.71
N GLN A 68 26.87 -9.42 8.82
CA GLN A 68 27.85 -8.97 9.82
C GLN A 68 28.55 -10.17 10.47
N SER A 69 27.83 -11.25 10.78
CA SER A 69 28.43 -12.50 11.26
C SER A 69 29.38 -13.10 10.22
N MET A 70 29.01 -13.08 8.93
CA MET A 70 29.89 -13.52 7.84
C MET A 70 31.17 -12.67 7.78
N SER A 71 31.04 -11.34 7.85
CA SER A 71 32.17 -10.40 7.87
C SER A 71 33.11 -10.64 9.05
N GLN A 72 32.57 -10.85 10.25
CA GLN A 72 33.35 -11.16 11.44
C GLN A 72 34.08 -12.51 11.30
N GLN A 73 33.43 -13.54 10.73
CA GLN A 73 34.07 -14.82 10.48
C GLN A 73 35.26 -14.68 9.53
N VAL A 74 35.11 -13.92 8.44
CA VAL A 74 36.23 -13.63 7.52
C VAL A 74 37.35 -12.85 8.23
N ALA A 75 37.01 -11.91 9.11
CA ALA A 75 37.99 -11.15 9.86
C ALA A 75 38.82 -12.01 10.83
N VAL A 76 38.22 -13.07 11.39
CA VAL A 76 38.87 -14.01 12.32
C VAL A 76 39.66 -15.09 11.58
N ASP A 77 39.05 -15.74 10.59
CA ASP A 77 39.68 -16.88 9.90
C ASP A 77 40.74 -16.43 8.89
N GLY A 78 40.54 -15.27 8.26
CA GLY A 78 41.36 -14.73 7.19
C GLY A 78 40.67 -14.75 5.83
N LYS A 79 41.32 -14.09 4.86
CA LYS A 79 40.77 -13.82 3.52
C LYS A 79 41.29 -14.76 2.42
N GLU A 80 41.96 -15.85 2.80
CA GLU A 80 42.45 -16.87 1.86
C GLU A 80 41.32 -17.84 1.45
N LEU A 81 41.45 -18.47 0.28
CA LEU A 81 40.37 -19.25 -0.34
C LEU A 81 39.74 -20.34 0.56
N PRO A 82 40.52 -21.21 1.25
CA PRO A 82 39.93 -22.24 2.12
C PRO A 82 39.10 -21.66 3.28
N GLN A 83 39.52 -20.51 3.80
CA GLN A 83 38.86 -19.78 4.88
C GLN A 83 37.57 -19.14 4.37
N LEU A 84 37.62 -18.46 3.21
CA LEU A 84 36.44 -17.88 2.57
C LEU A 84 35.38 -18.94 2.23
N GLN A 85 35.81 -20.13 1.79
CA GLN A 85 34.88 -21.23 1.50
C GLN A 85 34.15 -21.71 2.76
N ARG A 86 34.81 -21.76 3.92
CA ARG A 86 34.16 -22.07 5.20
C ARG A 86 33.27 -20.95 5.71
N ALA A 87 33.72 -19.69 5.58
CA ALA A 87 33.03 -18.53 6.11
C ALA A 87 31.79 -18.14 5.29
N ILE A 88 31.78 -18.37 3.98
CA ILE A 88 30.72 -17.91 3.06
C ILE A 88 29.91 -19.08 2.49
N GLY A 89 30.46 -20.30 2.50
CA GLY A 89 29.83 -21.50 1.92
C GLY A 89 28.77 -22.18 2.79
N LEU A 90 28.36 -21.59 3.92
CA LEU A 90 27.35 -22.18 4.78
C LEU A 90 25.95 -22.10 4.14
N PRO A 91 25.12 -23.15 4.23
CA PRO A 91 23.77 -23.17 3.62
C PRO A 91 22.87 -22.02 4.05
N THR A 92 23.01 -21.55 5.30
CA THR A 92 22.22 -20.41 5.81
C THR A 92 22.33 -19.16 4.94
N TYR A 93 23.47 -18.96 4.27
CA TYR A 93 23.66 -17.83 3.36
C TYR A 93 22.93 -18.04 2.04
N SER A 94 23.02 -19.22 1.44
CA SER A 94 22.28 -19.54 0.21
C SER A 94 20.76 -19.59 0.40
N ASP A 95 20.30 -19.89 1.62
CA ASP A 95 18.87 -19.92 1.96
C ASP A 95 18.29 -18.50 2.10
N ASN A 96 19.14 -17.50 2.39
CA ASN A 96 18.71 -16.13 2.70
C ASN A 96 19.12 -15.09 1.64
N PHE A 97 20.13 -15.40 0.83
CA PHE A 97 20.70 -14.50 -0.17
C PHE A 97 20.77 -15.16 -1.54
N GLN A 98 20.60 -14.37 -2.60
CA GLN A 98 20.80 -14.85 -3.96
C GLN A 98 22.28 -15.16 -4.23
N LEU A 99 23.17 -14.37 -3.61
CA LEU A 99 24.61 -14.48 -3.76
C LEU A 99 25.28 -13.87 -2.54
N SER A 100 26.22 -14.59 -1.93
CA SER A 100 27.06 -14.08 -0.84
C SER A 100 28.51 -14.05 -1.28
N TYR A 101 29.26 -13.03 -0.88
CA TYR A 101 30.59 -12.81 -1.42
C TYR A 101 31.50 -11.94 -0.58
N PHE A 102 32.79 -12.02 -0.91
CA PHE A 102 33.84 -11.16 -0.40
C PHE A 102 34.71 -10.65 -1.55
N GLY A 103 34.89 -9.33 -1.62
CA GLY A 103 35.88 -8.69 -2.48
C GLY A 103 37.05 -8.18 -1.63
N SER A 104 38.28 -8.53 -1.99
CA SER A 104 39.48 -8.11 -1.27
C SER A 104 40.00 -6.75 -1.76
N THR A 105 40.85 -6.11 -0.96
CA THR A 105 41.58 -4.89 -1.33
C THR A 105 42.50 -5.09 -2.55
N GLU A 106 42.95 -6.32 -2.78
CA GLU A 106 43.77 -6.72 -3.94
C GLU A 106 42.94 -6.92 -5.21
N GLY A 107 41.60 -6.87 -5.12
CA GLY A 107 40.69 -7.07 -6.26
C GLY A 107 40.25 -8.53 -6.46
N VAL A 108 40.61 -9.43 -5.54
CA VAL A 108 40.16 -10.83 -5.59
C VAL A 108 38.71 -10.92 -5.16
N MET A 109 37.91 -11.69 -5.90
CA MET A 109 36.49 -11.91 -5.61
C MET A 109 36.21 -13.38 -5.35
N PHE A 110 35.56 -13.67 -4.22
CA PHE A 110 35.01 -14.99 -3.92
C PHE A 110 33.50 -14.89 -3.71
N SER A 111 32.72 -15.84 -4.23
CA SER A 111 31.27 -15.86 -4.03
C SER A 111 30.68 -17.26 -3.98
N VAL A 112 29.58 -17.40 -3.26
CA VAL A 112 28.75 -18.59 -3.21
C VAL A 112 27.29 -18.21 -3.50
N PRO A 113 26.63 -18.82 -4.50
CA PRO A 113 27.22 -19.68 -5.53
C PRO A 113 28.31 -18.98 -6.36
N ALA A 114 29.06 -19.74 -7.15
CA ALA A 114 30.01 -19.16 -8.10
C ALA A 114 29.26 -18.26 -9.09
N GLY A 115 29.53 -16.96 -9.07
CA GLY A 115 28.87 -15.99 -9.95
C GLY A 115 29.51 -15.99 -11.34
N ASN A 116 28.70 -15.81 -12.38
CA ASN A 116 29.20 -15.67 -13.75
C ASN A 116 29.65 -14.22 -13.99
N ARG A 117 30.97 -13.98 -14.00
CA ARG A 117 31.54 -12.62 -14.12
C ARG A 117 32.54 -12.56 -15.27
N PRO A 118 32.71 -11.40 -15.92
CA PRO A 118 33.79 -11.15 -16.87
C PRO A 118 35.17 -11.41 -16.25
N ALA A 119 36.16 -11.77 -17.07
CA ALA A 119 37.53 -12.04 -16.60
C ALA A 119 38.22 -10.79 -16.02
N ASP A 120 37.82 -9.60 -16.45
CA ASP A 120 38.31 -8.29 -16.00
C ASP A 120 37.47 -7.70 -14.84
N TYR A 121 36.60 -8.50 -14.22
CA TYR A 121 35.77 -8.04 -13.11
C TYR A 121 36.60 -7.62 -11.90
N ASP A 122 36.51 -6.34 -11.51
CA ASP A 122 37.08 -5.80 -10.28
C ASP A 122 35.96 -5.45 -9.27
N PRO A 123 35.89 -6.11 -8.09
CA PRO A 123 34.88 -5.78 -7.08
C PRO A 123 35.00 -4.34 -6.56
N ARG A 124 36.22 -3.76 -6.53
CA ARG A 124 36.50 -2.41 -6.01
C ARG A 124 35.92 -1.31 -6.89
N ALA A 125 35.70 -1.60 -8.17
CA ALA A 125 35.07 -0.67 -9.10
C ALA A 125 33.56 -0.52 -8.87
N ARG A 126 32.93 -1.48 -8.18
CA ARG A 126 31.47 -1.58 -8.03
C ARG A 126 30.93 -0.61 -6.97
N GLY A 127 29.70 -0.13 -7.20
CA GLY A 127 29.03 0.83 -6.31
C GLY A 127 28.87 0.32 -4.87
N TRP A 128 28.48 -0.94 -4.69
CA TRP A 128 28.35 -1.55 -3.36
C TRP A 128 29.67 -1.56 -2.57
N TYR A 129 30.80 -1.83 -3.24
CA TYR A 129 32.11 -1.86 -2.61
C TYR A 129 32.52 -0.44 -2.18
N LYS A 130 32.44 0.51 -3.12
CA LYS A 130 32.79 1.92 -2.87
C LYS A 130 31.93 2.56 -1.78
N ALA A 131 30.64 2.21 -1.72
CA ALA A 131 29.76 2.72 -0.69
C ALA A 131 30.09 2.11 0.68
N ALA A 132 30.29 0.78 0.76
CA ALA A 132 30.57 0.10 2.03
C ALA A 132 31.97 0.40 2.59
N GLN A 133 33.00 0.54 1.76
CA GLN A 133 34.36 0.83 2.24
C GLN A 133 34.44 2.19 2.96
N ASN A 134 33.59 3.14 2.57
CA ASN A 134 33.57 4.51 3.09
C ASN A 134 32.52 4.69 4.20
N ALA A 135 31.68 3.68 4.43
CA ALA A 135 30.63 3.72 5.43
C ALA A 135 31.17 3.36 6.83
N PRO A 136 30.58 3.91 7.90
CA PRO A 136 30.93 3.52 9.27
C PRO A 136 30.52 2.09 9.61
N GLY A 137 29.68 1.45 8.80
CA GLY A 137 29.18 0.09 9.02
C GLY A 137 28.48 -0.48 7.79
N THR A 138 27.55 -1.42 8.04
CA THR A 138 26.77 -2.08 6.98
C THR A 138 25.84 -1.09 6.28
N ILE A 139 25.74 -1.21 4.96
CA ILE A 139 24.85 -0.44 4.09
C ILE A 139 23.91 -1.35 3.32
N VAL A 140 22.85 -0.76 2.76
CA VAL A 140 22.01 -1.40 1.75
C VAL A 140 21.96 -0.50 0.52
N THR A 141 22.29 -1.03 -0.65
CA THR A 141 22.27 -0.23 -1.88
C THR A 141 20.83 -0.05 -2.40
N GLU A 142 20.62 1.01 -3.18
CA GLU A 142 19.53 1.01 -4.14
C GLU A 142 19.67 -0.14 -5.17
N PRO A 143 18.60 -0.48 -5.90
CA PRO A 143 18.66 -1.49 -6.95
C PRO A 143 19.64 -1.12 -8.06
N TYR A 144 20.41 -2.11 -8.51
CA TYR A 144 21.30 -1.99 -9.66
C TYR A 144 21.43 -3.34 -10.37
N ILE A 145 21.95 -3.32 -11.59
CA ILE A 145 22.17 -4.55 -12.36
C ILE A 145 23.41 -5.28 -11.82
N ALA A 146 23.19 -6.47 -11.29
CA ALA A 146 24.25 -7.36 -10.80
C ALA A 146 25.13 -7.83 -11.97
N ALA A 147 26.45 -7.68 -11.84
CA ALA A 147 27.39 -8.18 -12.85
C ALA A 147 27.39 -9.72 -12.96
N SER A 148 26.98 -10.43 -11.90
CA SER A 148 26.96 -11.89 -11.81
C SER A 148 25.78 -12.54 -12.55
N SER A 149 24.64 -11.85 -12.63
CA SER A 149 23.38 -12.43 -13.11
C SER A 149 22.68 -11.60 -14.19
N GLY A 150 23.09 -10.33 -14.38
CA GLY A 150 22.40 -9.39 -15.27
C GLY A 150 21.02 -8.94 -14.78
N LYS A 151 20.61 -9.35 -13.56
CA LYS A 151 19.32 -8.98 -12.96
C LYS A 151 19.46 -7.80 -12.01
N LEU A 152 18.35 -7.10 -11.78
CA LEU A 152 18.28 -6.10 -10.70
C LEU A 152 18.36 -6.81 -9.34
N VAL A 153 19.26 -6.30 -8.50
CA VAL A 153 19.42 -6.73 -7.11
C VAL A 153 19.60 -5.51 -6.23
N MET A 154 19.35 -5.68 -4.94
CA MET A 154 19.89 -4.78 -3.91
C MET A 154 20.99 -5.55 -3.18
N THR A 155 22.03 -4.85 -2.74
CA THR A 155 23.15 -5.47 -2.03
C THR A 155 23.21 -4.93 -0.62
N ILE A 156 23.29 -5.84 0.35
CA ILE A 156 23.74 -5.52 1.70
C ILE A 156 25.25 -5.66 1.69
N ALA A 157 25.99 -4.63 2.10
CA ALA A 157 27.45 -4.64 2.05
C ALA A 157 28.05 -4.10 3.34
N THR A 158 29.12 -4.72 3.82
CA THR A 158 29.78 -4.34 5.07
C THR A 158 31.30 -4.42 4.93
N PRO A 159 32.06 -3.41 5.42
CA PRO A 159 33.51 -3.46 5.38
C PRO A 159 34.05 -4.57 6.30
N VAL A 160 35.05 -5.31 5.83
CA VAL A 160 35.76 -6.32 6.61
C VAL A 160 37.10 -5.75 7.04
N LYS A 161 37.38 -5.75 8.35
CA LYS A 161 38.65 -5.25 8.89
C LYS A 161 39.40 -6.38 9.60
N ILE A 162 40.65 -6.62 9.23
CA ILE A 162 41.57 -7.54 9.90
C ILE A 162 42.62 -6.68 10.62
N GLN A 163 42.81 -6.90 11.92
CA GLN A 163 43.73 -6.09 12.75
C GLN A 163 43.49 -4.57 12.58
N ASN A 164 42.22 -4.16 12.53
CA ASN A 164 41.78 -2.78 12.32
C ASN A 164 42.15 -2.14 10.96
N GLN A 165 42.71 -2.91 10.01
CA GLN A 165 42.97 -2.50 8.63
C GLN A 165 41.89 -3.05 7.70
N LEU A 166 41.48 -2.27 6.70
CA LEU A 166 40.51 -2.71 5.70
C LEU A 166 41.10 -3.88 4.91
N ALA A 167 40.45 -5.04 4.96
CA ALA A 167 40.85 -6.24 4.22
C ALA A 167 40.02 -6.44 2.94
N GLY A 168 38.83 -5.84 2.90
CA GLY A 168 37.89 -5.97 1.80
C GLY A 168 36.46 -5.57 2.19
N VAL A 169 35.50 -5.97 1.38
CA VAL A 169 34.06 -5.77 1.63
C VAL A 169 33.34 -7.10 1.44
N ALA A 170 32.55 -7.48 2.45
CA ALA A 170 31.61 -8.58 2.38
C ALA A 170 30.28 -8.04 1.84
N GLY A 171 29.65 -8.78 0.91
CA GLY A 171 28.39 -8.39 0.32
C GLY A 171 27.45 -9.58 0.16
N ALA A 172 26.16 -9.29 0.17
CA ALA A 172 25.11 -10.25 -0.14
C ALA A 172 24.02 -9.60 -0.99
N ASP A 173 23.66 -10.25 -2.09
CA ASP A 173 22.60 -9.82 -3.00
C ASP A 173 21.26 -10.36 -2.53
N ILE A 174 20.28 -9.47 -2.44
CA ILE A 174 18.87 -9.78 -2.23
C ILE A 174 18.08 -9.46 -3.51
N SER A 175 17.17 -10.36 -3.87
CA SER A 175 16.31 -10.14 -5.03
C SER A 175 15.22 -9.11 -4.70
N LEU A 176 14.85 -8.28 -5.67
CA LEU A 176 13.74 -7.34 -5.53
C LEU A 176 12.41 -8.09 -5.30
N ASP A 177 12.27 -9.29 -5.86
CA ASP A 177 11.10 -10.15 -5.65
C ASP A 177 10.96 -10.57 -4.18
N SER A 178 12.06 -10.89 -3.51
CA SER A 178 12.06 -11.20 -2.07
C SER A 178 11.56 -10.01 -1.27
N VAL A 179 12.07 -8.80 -1.56
CA VAL A 179 11.62 -7.58 -0.88
C VAL A 179 10.15 -7.30 -1.16
N SER A 180 9.72 -7.45 -2.42
CA SER A 180 8.34 -7.27 -2.85
C SER A 180 7.38 -8.21 -2.11
N LYS A 181 7.75 -9.49 -1.96
CA LYS A 181 6.98 -10.48 -1.19
C LYS A 181 6.84 -10.12 0.29
N ILE A 182 7.88 -9.56 0.90
CA ILE A 182 7.83 -9.14 2.31
C ILE A 182 6.91 -7.94 2.50
N ILE A 183 7.00 -6.92 1.66
CA ILE A 183 6.14 -5.73 1.81
C ILE A 183 4.68 -5.97 1.39
N ASN A 184 4.41 -7.00 0.58
CA ASN A 184 3.06 -7.39 0.15
C ASN A 184 2.49 -8.60 0.93
N SER A 185 3.13 -9.05 2.01
CA SER A 185 2.69 -10.25 2.74
C SER A 185 1.32 -10.09 3.43
N LEU A 186 0.89 -8.85 3.70
CA LEU A 186 -0.39 -8.55 4.33
C LEU A 186 -1.59 -8.56 3.35
N ASN A 187 -1.36 -8.76 2.05
CA ASN A 187 -2.35 -8.93 0.97
C ASN A 187 -3.43 -7.83 0.77
N PHE A 188 -3.59 -6.85 1.67
CA PHE A 188 -4.49 -5.69 1.52
C PHE A 188 -5.91 -6.06 1.04
N ASP A 189 -6.43 -7.18 1.53
CA ASP A 189 -7.69 -7.81 1.09
C ASP A 189 -7.84 -8.03 -0.43
N GLY A 190 -6.72 -8.08 -1.16
CA GLY A 190 -6.67 -8.23 -2.61
C GLY A 190 -6.93 -6.95 -3.41
N HIS A 191 -7.11 -5.81 -2.74
CA HIS A 191 -7.52 -4.54 -3.34
C HIS A 191 -6.41 -3.48 -3.32
N GLY A 192 -5.17 -3.92 -3.15
CA GLY A 192 -4.04 -3.01 -3.09
C GLY A 192 -2.71 -3.71 -3.14
N TYR A 193 -1.66 -2.90 -3.08
CA TYR A 193 -0.29 -3.35 -3.11
C TYR A 193 0.65 -2.35 -2.43
N ALA A 194 1.83 -2.84 -2.09
CA ALA A 194 2.93 -2.05 -1.53
C ALA A 194 4.11 -1.99 -2.50
N PHE A 195 4.79 -0.86 -2.49
CA PHE A 195 6.06 -0.67 -3.19
C PHE A 195 7.03 0.16 -2.33
N LEU A 196 8.32 0.08 -2.62
CA LEU A 196 9.38 0.80 -1.90
C LEU A 196 9.90 1.96 -2.76
N VAL A 197 10.04 3.13 -2.18
CA VAL A 197 10.50 4.36 -2.85
C VAL A 197 11.54 5.08 -2.00
N SER A 198 12.55 5.69 -2.64
CA SER A 198 13.50 6.57 -1.95
C SER A 198 12.86 7.92 -1.60
N ALA A 199 13.46 8.66 -0.67
CA ALA A 199 13.02 10.02 -0.32
C ALA A 199 13.06 10.98 -1.52
N GLU A 200 13.93 10.73 -2.49
CA GLU A 200 14.08 11.48 -3.75
C GLU A 200 13.04 11.06 -4.81
N GLY A 201 12.19 10.08 -4.49
CA GLY A 201 11.11 9.60 -5.35
C GLY A 201 11.49 8.52 -6.33
N LYS A 202 12.66 7.90 -6.20
CA LYS A 202 13.04 6.76 -7.04
C LYS A 202 12.36 5.49 -6.58
N ILE A 203 11.64 4.81 -7.47
CA ILE A 203 10.98 3.54 -7.16
C ILE A 203 12.03 2.43 -7.11
N LEU A 204 12.17 1.78 -5.95
CA LEU A 204 13.20 0.79 -5.67
C LEU A 204 12.69 -0.63 -5.86
N VAL A 205 11.47 -0.91 -5.38
CA VAL A 205 10.84 -2.22 -5.48
C VAL A 205 9.37 -2.00 -5.78
N HIS A 206 8.81 -2.72 -6.73
CA HIS A 206 7.41 -2.60 -7.11
C HIS A 206 6.87 -3.96 -7.63
N PRO A 207 5.59 -4.31 -7.41
CA PRO A 207 5.00 -5.56 -7.90
C PRO A 207 5.08 -5.71 -9.43
N ASP A 208 4.82 -4.62 -10.17
CA ASP A 208 5.21 -4.49 -11.58
C ASP A 208 6.68 -4.03 -11.66
N SER A 209 7.46 -4.65 -12.54
CA SER A 209 8.88 -4.30 -12.76
C SER A 209 9.07 -3.04 -13.60
N LYS A 210 8.09 -2.65 -14.42
CA LYS A 210 8.18 -1.49 -15.34
C LYS A 210 8.51 -0.14 -14.68
N PRO A 211 7.97 0.21 -13.49
CA PRO A 211 8.29 1.47 -12.83
C PRO A 211 9.58 1.43 -12.00
N VAL A 212 10.21 0.27 -11.80
CA VAL A 212 11.44 0.16 -11.00
C VAL A 212 12.56 0.98 -11.63
N LEU A 213 13.34 1.68 -10.80
CA LEU A 213 14.36 2.70 -11.13
C LEU A 213 13.84 4.02 -11.71
N LYS A 214 12.55 4.14 -12.04
CA LYS A 214 11.96 5.42 -12.47
C LYS A 214 11.63 6.29 -11.27
N ASN A 215 11.50 7.59 -11.51
CA ASN A 215 10.99 8.50 -10.49
C ASN A 215 9.45 8.41 -10.43
N ILE A 216 8.89 8.62 -9.26
CA ILE A 216 7.45 8.54 -8.98
C ILE A 216 6.65 9.53 -9.84
N ASN A 217 7.22 10.67 -10.22
CA ASN A 217 6.60 11.64 -11.12
C ASN A 217 6.44 11.11 -12.56
N GLU A 218 7.33 10.23 -13.01
CA GLU A 218 7.24 9.58 -14.32
C GLU A 218 6.23 8.43 -14.29
N ALA A 219 6.16 7.70 -13.17
CA ALA A 219 5.23 6.60 -12.98
C ALA A 219 3.79 7.08 -12.75
N TYR A 220 3.62 8.22 -12.07
CA TYR A 220 2.34 8.84 -11.73
C TYR A 220 2.33 10.32 -12.16
N PRO A 221 2.19 10.61 -13.47
CA PRO A 221 2.28 11.96 -14.02
C PRO A 221 1.04 12.83 -13.72
N VAL A 222 -0.10 12.22 -13.41
CA VAL A 222 -1.34 12.92 -13.05
C VAL A 222 -1.47 12.92 -11.52
N ASN A 223 -1.60 14.11 -10.93
CA ASN A 223 -1.67 14.28 -9.47
C ASN A 223 -0.55 13.55 -8.72
N THR A 224 0.70 13.78 -9.15
CA THR A 224 1.88 13.09 -8.59
C THR A 224 1.86 13.11 -7.07
N PRO A 225 1.90 11.94 -6.43
CA PRO A 225 1.83 11.86 -4.99
C PRO A 225 3.08 12.46 -4.36
N LYS A 226 2.87 13.32 -3.36
CA LYS A 226 3.97 13.86 -2.56
C LYS A 226 4.40 12.79 -1.56
N ILE A 227 5.70 12.50 -1.53
CA ILE A 227 6.30 11.60 -0.55
C ILE A 227 6.37 12.33 0.79
N ALA A 228 5.27 12.24 1.52
CA ALA A 228 5.10 12.78 2.85
C ALA A 228 4.17 11.85 3.62
N THR A 229 4.33 11.83 4.94
CA THR A 229 3.43 11.08 5.82
C THR A 229 2.00 11.57 5.64
N GLY A 230 1.09 10.67 5.30
CA GLY A 230 -0.30 11.01 5.03
C GLY A 230 -0.88 10.18 3.90
N VAL A 231 -2.13 10.48 3.57
CA VAL A 231 -2.92 9.77 2.56
C VAL A 231 -3.31 10.77 1.47
N THR A 232 -3.05 10.40 0.22
CA THR A 232 -3.34 11.20 -0.97
C THR A 232 -4.18 10.38 -1.95
N GLU A 233 -5.12 11.01 -2.63
CA GLU A 233 -5.86 10.39 -3.74
C GLU A 233 -5.06 10.62 -5.03
N ILE A 234 -4.85 9.57 -5.82
CA ILE A 234 -4.11 9.60 -7.10
C ILE A 234 -4.96 8.98 -8.21
N ASP A 235 -4.64 9.34 -9.45
CA ASP A 235 -5.22 8.71 -10.64
C ASP A 235 -4.10 8.08 -11.46
N SER A 236 -4.05 6.75 -11.43
CA SER A 236 -3.06 5.94 -12.14
C SER A 236 -3.47 5.62 -13.58
N GLY A 237 -4.52 6.28 -14.11
CA GLY A 237 -5.02 6.09 -15.47
C GLY A 237 -5.91 4.85 -15.65
N LYS A 238 -6.29 4.17 -14.56
CA LYS A 238 -7.23 3.04 -14.55
C LYS A 238 -8.47 3.35 -13.73
N GLN A 239 -8.26 3.63 -12.44
CA GLN A 239 -9.27 3.95 -11.45
C GLN A 239 -8.67 4.92 -10.41
N PRO A 240 -9.51 5.66 -9.67
CA PRO A 240 -9.06 6.43 -8.52
C PRO A 240 -8.43 5.49 -7.47
N GLU A 241 -7.25 5.85 -6.99
CA GLU A 241 -6.50 5.09 -5.99
C GLU A 241 -6.15 5.98 -4.80
N ILE A 242 -5.92 5.35 -3.66
CA ILE A 242 -5.50 6.00 -2.43
C ILE A 242 -4.09 5.54 -2.13
N ILE A 243 -3.14 6.48 -1.98
CA ILE A 243 -1.76 6.18 -1.66
C ILE A 243 -1.34 6.77 -0.31
N SER A 244 -0.58 5.99 0.46
CA SER A 244 0.00 6.39 1.75
C SER A 244 1.50 6.08 1.78
N PHE A 245 2.31 6.99 2.35
CA PHE A 245 3.75 6.76 2.54
C PHE A 245 4.09 6.64 4.01
N THR A 246 4.80 5.57 4.36
CA THR A 246 5.29 5.33 5.72
C THR A 246 6.81 5.14 5.68
N PRO A 247 7.60 5.91 6.45
CA PRO A 247 9.05 5.82 6.45
C PRO A 247 9.54 4.48 7.01
N VAL A 248 10.56 3.90 6.40
CA VAL A 248 11.26 2.72 6.90
C VAL A 248 12.36 3.18 7.85
N GLN A 249 12.29 2.77 9.12
CA GLN A 249 13.31 3.06 10.12
C GLN A 249 14.39 1.96 10.17
N GLY A 250 15.51 2.23 10.82
CA GLY A 250 16.54 1.21 11.12
C GLY A 250 17.53 0.90 9.99
N VAL A 251 17.31 1.38 8.77
CA VAL A 251 18.29 1.23 7.67
C VAL A 251 19.20 2.47 7.65
N ALA A 252 20.27 2.45 8.45
CA ALA A 252 21.12 3.59 8.78
C ALA A 252 21.73 4.40 7.60
N THR A 253 21.60 3.91 6.36
CA THR A 253 22.10 4.58 5.15
C THR A 253 21.04 4.89 4.11
N ALA A 254 19.76 4.62 4.40
CA ALA A 254 18.68 4.72 3.44
C ALA A 254 17.47 5.48 4.00
N ASN A 255 17.07 6.55 3.32
CA ASN A 255 15.81 7.26 3.57
C ASN A 255 14.74 6.68 2.64
N TRP A 256 14.14 5.55 3.01
CA TRP A 256 13.14 4.87 2.19
C TRP A 256 11.75 4.96 2.81
N TYR A 257 10.74 4.87 1.96
CA TYR A 257 9.34 4.83 2.33
C TYR A 257 8.69 3.60 1.70
N VAL A 258 7.82 2.94 2.47
CA VAL A 258 6.82 2.03 1.90
C VAL A 258 5.63 2.86 1.47
N ALA A 259 5.29 2.76 0.20
CA ALA A 259 4.07 3.28 -0.37
C ALA A 259 3.02 2.18 -0.39
N LEU A 260 1.86 2.42 0.20
CA LEU A 260 0.68 1.54 0.11
C LEU A 260 -0.32 2.17 -0.84
N VAL A 261 -0.81 1.39 -1.79
CA VAL A 261 -1.82 1.79 -2.77
C VAL A 261 -3.06 0.92 -2.57
N LEU A 262 -4.23 1.54 -2.44
CA LEU A 262 -5.54 0.88 -2.36
C LEU A 262 -6.46 1.40 -3.47
N GLU A 263 -7.27 0.51 -4.04
CA GLU A 263 -8.36 0.88 -4.94
C GLU A 263 -9.45 1.64 -4.17
N GLN A 264 -9.82 2.83 -4.65
CA GLN A 264 -10.76 3.70 -3.94
C GLN A 264 -12.17 3.10 -3.82
N ASP A 265 -12.64 2.42 -4.88
CA ASP A 265 -13.96 1.79 -4.89
C ASP A 265 -14.08 0.68 -3.85
N SER A 266 -13.02 -0.12 -3.66
CA SER A 266 -12.94 -1.13 -2.61
C SER A 266 -12.91 -0.48 -1.23
N ALA A 267 -12.04 0.51 -1.04
CA ALA A 267 -11.91 1.24 0.23
C ALA A 267 -13.22 1.92 0.68
N TYR A 268 -14.11 2.23 -0.26
CA TYR A 268 -15.41 2.87 0.00
C TYR A 268 -16.64 1.99 -0.31
N ALA A 269 -16.47 0.69 -0.59
CA ALA A 269 -17.57 -0.20 -0.97
C ALA A 269 -18.72 -0.22 0.04
N MET A 270 -18.40 -0.14 1.34
CA MET A 270 -19.38 -0.08 2.42
C MET A 270 -20.31 1.15 2.33
N LEU A 271 -19.85 2.28 1.78
CA LEU A 271 -20.68 3.47 1.58
C LEU A 271 -21.70 3.27 0.47
N THR A 272 -21.31 2.62 -0.63
CA THR A 272 -22.22 2.35 -1.74
C THR A 272 -23.35 1.42 -1.30
N GLU A 273 -23.04 0.36 -0.54
CA GLU A 273 -24.05 -0.54 0.01
C GLU A 273 -25.01 0.18 0.96
N PHE A 274 -24.48 0.98 1.90
CA PHE A 274 -25.31 1.75 2.82
C PHE A 274 -26.25 2.71 2.09
N ARG A 275 -25.75 3.41 1.05
CA ARG A 275 -26.55 4.35 0.26
C ARG A 275 -27.70 3.65 -0.46
N THR A 276 -27.44 2.47 -1.05
CA THR A 276 -28.51 1.70 -1.71
C THR A 276 -29.58 1.26 -0.72
N SER A 277 -29.19 0.77 0.46
CA SER A 277 -30.11 0.38 1.54
C SER A 277 -30.95 1.56 2.07
N ALA A 278 -30.34 2.73 2.23
CA ALA A 278 -31.05 3.93 2.68
C ALA A 278 -32.10 4.40 1.65
N ILE A 279 -31.78 4.33 0.36
CA ILE A 279 -32.71 4.68 -0.73
C ILE A 279 -33.85 3.67 -0.82
N THR A 280 -33.58 2.36 -0.70
CA THR A 280 -34.64 1.35 -0.73
C THR A 280 -35.58 1.50 0.47
N ALA A 281 -35.05 1.74 1.67
CA ALA A 281 -35.84 2.02 2.86
C ALA A 281 -36.72 3.27 2.68
N MET A 282 -36.17 4.35 2.10
CA MET A 282 -36.94 5.57 1.80
C MET A 282 -38.12 5.29 0.86
N VAL A 283 -37.90 4.54 -0.21
CA VAL A 283 -38.96 4.18 -1.18
C VAL A 283 -40.06 3.36 -0.50
N VAL A 284 -39.70 2.40 0.35
CA VAL A 284 -40.67 1.60 1.13
C VAL A 284 -41.48 2.47 2.08
N VAL A 285 -40.85 3.38 2.83
CA VAL A 285 -41.54 4.29 3.75
C VAL A 285 -42.54 5.19 3.01
N VAL A 286 -42.14 5.74 1.86
CA VAL A 286 -43.02 6.58 1.04
C VAL A 286 -44.24 5.78 0.55
N MET A 287 -44.04 4.53 0.10
CA MET A 287 -45.15 3.65 -0.30
C MET A 287 -46.11 3.34 0.86
N VAL A 288 -45.59 3.03 2.04
CA VAL A 288 -46.39 2.74 3.24
C VAL A 288 -47.21 3.97 3.66
N ILE A 289 -46.62 5.17 3.63
CA ILE A 289 -47.32 6.41 3.98
C ILE A 289 -48.43 6.72 2.99
N ILE A 290 -48.18 6.54 1.69
CA ILE A 290 -49.22 6.72 0.66
C ILE A 290 -50.39 5.76 0.90
N LEU A 291 -50.10 4.51 1.24
CA LEU A 291 -51.11 3.48 1.53
C LEU A 291 -51.92 3.81 2.80
N LEU A 292 -51.24 4.10 3.92
CA LEU A 292 -51.89 4.39 5.21
C LEU A 292 -52.72 5.67 5.16
N LEU A 293 -52.20 6.75 4.57
CA LEU A 293 -52.97 7.99 4.38
C LEU A 293 -54.13 7.79 3.40
N GLY A 294 -53.95 6.98 2.36
CA GLY A 294 -55.02 6.60 1.44
C GLY A 294 -56.16 5.86 2.15
N LEU A 295 -55.82 4.91 3.02
CA LEU A 295 -56.77 4.16 3.85
C LEU A 295 -57.50 5.09 4.84
N LEU A 296 -56.75 5.93 5.56
CA LEU A 296 -57.30 6.87 6.53
C LEU A 296 -58.27 7.86 5.89
N ILE A 297 -57.90 8.44 4.75
CA ILE A 297 -58.78 9.35 3.98
C ILE A 297 -60.05 8.63 3.55
N ARG A 298 -59.96 7.35 3.12
CA ARG A 298 -61.13 6.56 2.72
C ARG A 298 -62.11 6.38 3.87
N VAL A 299 -61.60 6.14 5.09
CA VAL A 299 -62.41 6.02 6.32
C VAL A 299 -63.03 7.36 6.68
N LEU A 300 -62.26 8.45 6.72
CA LEU A 300 -62.75 9.78 7.10
C LEU A 300 -63.76 10.37 6.11
N MET A 301 -63.66 10.04 4.82
CA MET A 301 -64.57 10.58 3.80
C MET A 301 -65.86 9.76 3.65
N GLN A 302 -65.97 8.55 4.21
CA GLN A 302 -67.18 7.71 4.10
C GLN A 302 -68.45 8.39 4.63
N PRO A 303 -68.48 9.00 5.82
CA PRO A 303 -69.66 9.67 6.37
C PRO A 303 -70.07 10.93 5.57
N LEU A 304 -69.09 11.69 5.07
CA LEU A 304 -69.33 12.88 4.24
C LEU A 304 -70.04 12.52 2.92
N HIS A 305 -69.70 11.38 2.31
CA HIS A 305 -70.40 10.90 1.11
C HIS A 305 -71.81 10.34 1.41
N GLN A 306 -72.08 9.90 2.63
CA GLN A 306 -73.42 9.48 3.04
C GLN A 306 -74.31 10.71 3.28
N MET A 307 -73.82 11.74 3.98
CA MET A 307 -74.55 13.00 4.15
C MET A 307 -74.80 13.73 2.83
N GLY A 308 -73.81 13.73 1.92
CA GLY A 308 -73.97 14.33 0.59
C GLY A 308 -74.96 13.59 -0.32
N ARG A 309 -75.25 12.30 -0.05
CA ARG A 309 -76.33 11.56 -0.70
C ARG A 309 -77.67 11.84 -0.04
N ALA A 310 -77.73 11.82 1.30
CA ALA A 310 -78.96 12.12 2.04
C ALA A 310 -79.50 13.53 1.75
N MET A 311 -78.65 14.55 1.63
CA MET A 311 -79.09 15.89 1.21
C MET A 311 -79.55 15.96 -0.24
N ARG A 312 -79.07 15.06 -1.10
CA ARG A 312 -79.43 15.00 -2.52
C ARG A 312 -80.73 14.22 -2.76
N ASP A 313 -81.11 13.36 -1.82
CA ASP A 313 -82.40 12.66 -1.78
C ASP A 313 -83.51 13.51 -1.12
N ILE A 314 -83.17 14.64 -0.47
CA ILE A 314 -84.12 15.58 0.17
C ILE A 314 -84.47 16.76 -0.77
N ALA A 315 -83.75 16.95 -1.88
CA ALA A 315 -84.01 17.97 -2.90
C ALA A 315 -84.69 17.36 -4.13
#